data_AF-A0A2S7QEK1-F1
#
_entry.id   AF-A0A2S7QEK1-F1
#
_cell.length_a   1.000
_cell.length_b   1.000
_cell.length_c   1.000
_cell.angle_alpha   90.00
_cell.angle_beta   90.00
_cell.angle_gamma   90.00
#
_symmetry.space_group_name_H-M   'P 1'
#
loop_
_entity.id
_entity.type
_entity.pdbx_description
1 polymer ?
#
loop_
_entity_poly.entity_id
_entity_poly.type
_entity_poly.pdbx_seq_one_letter_code
_entity_poly.pdbx_strand_id
1 'polypeptide(L)' 'MANNTTAPNPIAPDWLNSGDNAWQLTAASLGALQSVPGLVVLYAGIPHSKWATNSAFMALYAFAITLLV' A
#
# COMPACT_ATOMS: atom_id res chain seq x y z
N MET A 1 -19.19 -6.65 36.47
CA MET A 1 -19.61 -8.06 36.64
C MET A 1 -20.31 -8.45 35.36
N ALA A 2 -19.81 -9.49 34.70
CA ALA A 2 -20.14 -9.90 33.34
C ALA A 2 -21.64 -10.16 33.11
N ASN A 3 -22.13 -9.86 31.91
CA ASN A 3 -23.31 -10.53 31.38
C ASN A 3 -23.08 -10.92 29.92
N ASN A 4 -22.44 -12.08 29.75
CA ASN A 4 -22.77 -13.17 28.81
C ASN A 4 -23.40 -12.73 27.47
N THR A 5 -22.74 -12.87 26.32
CA THR A 5 -22.48 -14.18 25.69
C THR A 5 -21.30 -14.14 24.71
N THR A 6 -20.34 -15.04 24.91
CA THR A 6 -19.23 -15.40 24.02
C THR A 6 -19.71 -16.12 22.75
N ALA A 7 -20.71 -15.59 22.05
CA ALA A 7 -20.93 -15.98 20.67
C ALA A 7 -19.92 -15.15 19.85
N PRO A 8 -18.98 -15.75 19.11
CA PRO A 8 -18.16 -14.99 18.18
C PRO A 8 -19.13 -14.24 17.27
N ASN A 9 -19.10 -12.91 17.28
CA ASN A 9 -19.85 -12.11 16.33
C ASN A 9 -19.43 -12.63 14.94
N PRO A 10 -20.34 -13.29 14.19
CA PRO A 10 -19.95 -14.01 12.98
C PRO A 10 -19.49 -13.07 11.87
N ILE A 11 -19.67 -11.75 12.07
CA ILE A 11 -19.37 -10.70 11.10
C ILE A 11 -18.01 -10.02 11.41
N ALA A 12 -17.65 -9.79 12.67
CA ALA A 12 -16.37 -9.17 13.04
C ALA A 12 -16.00 -9.40 14.53
N PRO A 13 -14.73 -9.71 14.86
CA PRO A 13 -14.25 -9.80 16.25
C PRO A 13 -14.32 -8.46 17.01
N ASP A 14 -14.45 -8.51 18.34
CA ASP A 14 -14.60 -7.31 19.19
C ASP A 14 -13.39 -6.35 19.16
N TRP A 15 -12.21 -6.82 18.76
CA TRP A 15 -10.99 -6.00 18.63
C TRP A 15 -10.86 -5.30 17.27
N LEU A 16 -11.70 -5.66 16.29
CA LEU A 16 -11.59 -5.17 14.92
C LEU A 16 -12.39 -3.87 14.74
N ASN A 17 -11.69 -2.74 14.71
CA ASN A 17 -12.30 -1.44 14.43
C ASN A 17 -12.33 -1.15 12.92
N SER A 18 -13.53 -1.07 12.34
CA SER A 18 -13.72 -0.80 10.92
C SER A 18 -13.22 0.59 10.48
N GLY A 19 -13.31 1.60 11.36
CA GLY A 19 -12.83 2.96 11.06
C GLY A 19 -11.31 3.03 10.96
N ASP A 20 -10.61 2.42 11.92
CA ASP A 20 -9.14 2.39 11.93
C ASP A 20 -8.59 1.59 10.75
N ASN A 21 -9.20 0.45 10.41
CA ASN A 21 -8.84 -0.33 9.23
C ASN A 21 -9.09 0.43 7.93
N ALA A 22 -10.22 1.12 7.80
CA ALA A 22 -10.52 1.93 6.63
C ALA A 22 -9.49 3.06 6.45
N TRP A 23 -9.09 3.70 7.55
CA TRP A 23 -8.04 4.70 7.53
C TRP A 23 -6.69 4.12 7.13
N GLN A 24 -6.28 2.99 7.70
CA GLN A 24 -5.03 2.32 7.35
C GLN A 24 -4.97 1.90 5.88
N LEU A 25 -6.07 1.35 5.34
CA LEU A 25 -6.16 0.98 3.92
C LEU A 25 -6.07 2.21 3.00
N THR A 26 -6.70 3.31 3.40
CA THR A 26 -6.62 4.57 2.66
C THR A 26 -5.20 5.13 2.71
N ALA A 27 -4.57 5.18 3.88
CA ALA A 27 -3.20 5.64 4.05
C ALA A 27 -2.20 4.76 3.29
N ALA A 28 -2.35 3.43 3.34
CA ALA A 28 -1.52 2.48 2.60
C ALA A 28 -1.66 2.67 1.09
N SER A 29 -2.88 2.91 0.58
CA SER A 29 -3.12 3.15 -0.84
C SER A 29 -2.48 4.47 -1.31
N LEU A 30 -2.60 5.54 -0.52
CA LEU A 30 -1.96 6.83 -0.82
C LEU A 30 -0.43 6.71 -0.77
N GLY A 31 0.11 5.97 0.21
CA GLY A 31 1.54 5.67 0.33
C GLY A 31 2.09 4.80 -0.81
N ALA A 32 1.31 3.85 -1.29
CA ALA A 32 1.68 3.04 -2.45
C ALA A 32 1.68 3.87 -3.75
N LEU A 33 0.73 4.79 -3.89
CA LEU A 33 0.62 5.68 -5.06
C LEU A 33 1.80 6.65 -5.17
N GLN A 34 2.29 7.23 -4.08
CA GLN A 34 3.49 8.08 -4.14
C GLN A 34 4.76 7.28 -4.52
N SER A 35 4.75 5.96 -4.34
CA SER A 35 5.88 5.10 -4.63
C SER A 35 5.96 4.82 -6.12
N VAL A 36 5.19 3.88 -6.67
CA VAL A 36 5.38 3.45 -8.08
C VAL A 36 5.09 4.54 -9.09
N PRO A 37 3.86 5.08 -9.19
CA PRO A 37 3.61 6.09 -10.21
C PRO A 37 4.35 7.39 -9.93
N GLY A 38 4.54 7.78 -8.66
CA GLY A 38 5.33 8.96 -8.31
C GLY A 38 6.81 8.85 -8.72
N LEU A 39 7.50 7.79 -8.31
CA LEU A 39 8.92 7.59 -8.60
C LEU A 39 9.16 7.24 -10.08
N VAL A 40 8.30 6.45 -10.72
CA VAL A 40 8.45 6.12 -12.14
C VAL A 40 8.33 7.38 -12.99
N VAL A 41 7.35 8.26 -12.71
CA VAL A 41 7.20 9.52 -13.46
C VAL A 41 8.41 10.44 -13.27
N LEU A 42 8.95 10.54 -12.05
CA LEU A 42 10.13 11.38 -11.77
C LEU A 42 11.41 10.80 -12.42
N TYR A 43 11.69 9.51 -12.20
CA TYR A 43 12.93 8.88 -12.66
C TYR A 43 12.93 8.52 -14.14
N ALA A 44 11.76 8.33 -14.77
CA ALA A 44 11.66 8.13 -16.21
C ALA A 44 11.43 9.45 -16.98
N GLY A 45 10.82 10.46 -16.36
CA GLY A 45 10.45 11.73 -17.01
C GLY A 45 11.54 12.80 -17.05
N ILE A 46 12.45 12.84 -16.05
CA ILE A 46 13.53 13.83 -15.97
C ILE A 46 14.74 13.54 -16.86
N PRO A 47 15.26 12.29 -16.98
CA PRO A 47 16.46 12.03 -17.77
C PRO A 47 16.20 12.10 -19.28
N HIS A 48 17.29 12.17 -20.07
CA HIS A 48 17.18 12.11 -21.54
C HIS A 48 16.43 10.85 -21.98
N SER A 49 15.53 11.00 -22.96
CA SER A 49 14.60 9.96 -23.42
C SER A 49 15.22 8.58 -23.69
N LYS A 50 16.49 8.52 -24.14
CA LYS A 50 17.22 7.25 -24.35
C LYS A 50 17.46 6.42 -23.08
N TRP A 51 17.35 7.02 -21.89
CA TRP A 51 17.56 6.36 -20.60
C TRP A 51 16.27 6.17 -19.79
N ALA A 52 15.17 6.80 -20.22
CA ALA A 52 13.89 6.82 -19.50
C ALA A 52 13.35 5.42 -19.23
N THR A 53 13.38 4.54 -20.24
CA THR A 53 12.84 3.18 -20.13
C THR A 53 13.64 2.30 -19.16
N ASN A 54 14.96 2.38 -19.16
CA ASN A 54 15.80 1.61 -18.24
C ASN A 54 15.53 2.01 -16.77
N SER A 55 15.46 3.31 -16.51
CA SER A 55 15.15 3.83 -15.18
C SER A 55 13.72 3.51 -14.73
N ALA A 56 12.75 3.53 -15.64
CA ALA A 56 11.36 3.14 -15.36
C ALA A 56 11.26 1.68 -14.90
N PHE A 57 11.96 0.76 -15.58
CA PHE A 57 11.99 -0.65 -15.20
C PHE A 57 12.73 -0.90 -13.87
N MET A 58 13.79 -0.14 -13.57
CA MET A 58 14.44 -0.22 -12.26
C MET A 58 13.50 0.19 -11.12
N ALA A 59 12.73 1.26 -11.30
CA ALA A 59 11.75 1.70 -10.29
C ALA A 59 10.62 0.67 -10.09
N LEU A 60 10.12 0.04 -11.17
CA LEU A 60 9.12 -1.02 -11.09
C LEU A 60 9.64 -2.29 -10.40
N TYR A 61 10.85 -2.72 -10.75
CA TYR A 61 11.49 -3.89 -10.14
C TYR A 61 11.75 -3.68 -8.65
N ALA A 62 12.29 -2.51 -8.26
CA ALA A 62 12.59 -2.21 -6.87
C ALA A 62 11.33 -2.24 -6.00
N PHE A 63 10.20 -1.77 -6.53
CA PHE A 63 8.91 -1.85 -5.86
C PHE A 63 8.40 -3.29 -5.71
N ALA A 64 8.54 -4.12 -6.75
CA ALA A 64 8.14 -5.52 -6.67
C ALA A 64 8.92 -6.28 -5.57
N ILE A 65 10.22 -6.02 -5.43
CA ILE A 65 11.03 -6.60 -4.35
C ILE A 65 10.59 -6.08 -2.97
N THR A 66 10.29 -4.79 -2.83
CA THR A 66 9.87 -4.22 -1.53
C THR A 66 8.48 -4.67 -1.09
N LEU A 67 7.64 -5.18 -2.00
CA LEU A 67 6.39 -5.85 -1.62
C LEU A 67 6.57 -7.32 -1.24
N LEU A 68 7.69 -7.94 -1.63
CA LEU A 68 7.97 -9.35 -1.37
C LEU A 68 8.61 -9.61 0.00
N VAL A 69 9.33 -8.64 0.56
CA VAL A 69 10.05 -8.74 1.85
C VAL A 69 9.42 -7.83 2.90
#